data_AF-A0A2V8DJE4-F1
#
_entry.id   AF-A0A2V8DJE4-F1
#
_cell.length_a   1.000
_cell.length_b   1.000
_cell.length_c   1.000
_cell.angle_alpha   90.00
_cell.angle_beta   90.00
_cell.angle_gamma   90.00
#
_symmetry.space_group_name_H-M   'P 1'
#
loop_
_entity.id
_entity.type
_entity.pdbx_description
1 polymer ?
#
loop_
_entity_poly.entity_id
_entity_poly.type
_entity_poly.pdbx_seq_one_letter_code
_entity_poly.pdbx_strand_id
1 'polypeptide(L)'
;MRLMRFRDMKWTIRTGLLLPLLLVVLPCRPAGAQVDLTGEWSPRVYNEAMDIGDYTGIPLNEAGRLRAESWHPEQLDLPENLCRPHPIDIGLRVSVSQLRITTELDNETRRPIGLRLHVAWQEPEQVIYMDGRPHPSANAPHKWSGFSTGRWERNTLVYTTDHLKEAYLTRTGVPKSVRATVTTRVHRFGNILTFIFIINDPAYLTEPYIRESSWVYDPNQVIPPFPCEITPDGTIIPAGKVPSFLPGKNDILHDFATEYGIPPESALGGAETLYPEYIKKMKTMKVAPRATTEHYKRIQ
;
A
#
# COMPACT_ATOMS: atom_id res chain seq x y z
N MET A 1 14.52 37.15 98.64
CA MET A 1 15.32 35.91 98.57
C MET A 1 14.65 34.96 97.59
N ARG A 2 15.36 34.58 96.50
CA ARG A 2 15.12 33.52 95.48
C ARG A 2 13.67 33.26 94.98
N LEU A 3 13.34 33.56 93.72
CA LEU A 3 13.60 32.81 92.46
C LEU A 3 13.00 31.39 92.35
N MET A 4 12.08 31.30 91.37
CA MET A 4 11.80 30.20 90.42
C MET A 4 11.25 28.85 90.92
N ARG A 5 10.08 28.46 90.37
CA ARG A 5 10.02 27.39 89.37
C ARG A 5 8.72 27.40 88.52
N PHE A 6 8.95 27.27 87.22
CA PHE A 6 8.08 26.97 86.06
C PHE A 6 7.29 25.65 86.26
N ARG A 7 6.19 25.26 85.58
CA ARG A 7 5.40 25.70 84.41
C ARG A 7 4.35 24.60 84.16
N ASP A 8 3.17 24.92 83.63
CA ASP A 8 2.33 24.03 82.80
C ASP A 8 1.37 24.90 81.94
N MET A 9 1.68 25.10 80.66
CA MET A 9 1.12 24.37 79.51
C MET A 9 -0.37 24.67 79.26
N LYS A 10 -0.66 25.59 78.33
CA LYS A 10 -1.94 25.64 77.62
C LYS A 10 -1.69 25.81 76.12
N TRP A 11 -2.30 24.90 75.36
CA TRP A 11 -2.20 24.75 73.92
C TRP A 11 -2.84 25.92 73.18
N THR A 12 -2.09 26.52 72.26
CA THR A 12 -2.60 27.53 71.33
C THR A 12 -3.22 26.83 70.11
N ILE A 13 -4.52 27.02 69.90
CA ILE A 13 -5.20 26.76 68.63
C ILE A 13 -4.77 27.88 67.67
N ARG A 14 -4.00 27.54 66.63
CA ARG A 14 -3.76 28.44 65.50
C ARG A 14 -4.79 28.15 64.41
N THR A 15 -5.57 29.16 64.10
CA THR A 15 -6.39 29.32 62.89
C THR A 15 -5.53 29.13 61.65
N GLY A 16 -5.62 27.94 61.03
CA GLY A 16 -4.99 27.62 59.75
C GLY A 16 -5.99 27.78 58.61
N LEU A 17 -5.64 28.63 57.65
CA LEU A 17 -6.34 28.88 56.39
C LEU A 17 -6.95 27.61 55.76
N LEU A 18 -8.26 27.62 55.54
CA LEU A 18 -8.94 26.79 54.56
C LEU A 18 -8.67 27.36 53.16
N LEU A 19 -7.61 26.89 52.50
CA LEU A 19 -7.48 27.01 51.04
C LEU A 19 -8.37 25.90 50.43
N PRO A 20 -9.40 26.20 49.61
CA PRO A 20 -10.04 25.15 48.85
C PRO A 20 -9.06 24.75 47.75
N LEU A 21 -8.53 23.54 47.85
CA LEU A 21 -7.78 22.89 46.78
C LEU A 21 -8.76 22.67 45.62
N LEU A 22 -8.87 23.66 44.73
CA LEU A 22 -9.56 23.53 43.46
C LEU A 22 -8.76 22.50 42.65
N LEU A 23 -9.12 21.23 42.77
CA LEU A 23 -8.71 20.17 41.86
C LEU A 23 -9.19 20.60 40.48
N VAL A 24 -8.30 21.24 39.73
CA VAL A 24 -8.44 21.46 38.31
C VAL A 24 -8.47 20.07 37.69
N VAL A 25 -9.68 19.52 37.54
CA VAL A 25 -9.96 18.38 36.67
C VAL A 25 -9.82 18.92 35.25
N LEU A 26 -8.57 19.17 34.83
CA LEU A 26 -8.26 19.23 33.42
C LEU A 26 -8.73 17.89 32.86
N PRO A 27 -9.65 17.86 31.87
CA PRO A 27 -9.90 16.63 31.17
C PRO A 27 -8.55 16.22 30.60
N CYS A 28 -7.97 15.17 31.19
CA CYS A 28 -6.78 14.53 30.67
C CYS A 28 -7.24 13.93 29.35
N ARG A 29 -7.19 14.75 28.28
CA ARG A 29 -7.35 14.24 26.94
C ARG A 29 -6.29 13.17 26.82
N PRO A 30 -6.66 11.91 26.51
CA PRO A 30 -5.65 10.89 26.29
C PRO A 30 -4.73 11.45 25.22
N ALA A 31 -3.49 11.76 25.60
CA ALA A 31 -2.44 12.04 24.65
C ALA A 31 -2.22 10.69 23.95
N GLY A 32 -2.86 10.54 22.78
CA GLY A 32 -2.60 9.38 21.95
C GLY A 32 -1.13 9.42 21.59
N ALA A 33 -0.33 8.50 22.14
CA ALA A 33 1.07 8.29 21.76
C ALA A 33 1.14 7.68 20.36
N GLN A 34 0.50 8.34 19.39
CA GLN A 34 0.51 7.97 17.99
C GLN A 34 1.94 8.11 17.49
N VAL A 35 2.38 7.10 16.76
CA VAL A 35 3.71 7.15 16.14
C VAL A 35 3.68 8.18 15.02
N ASP A 36 4.68 9.05 14.97
CA ASP A 36 4.85 9.95 13.85
C ASP A 36 5.25 9.14 12.61
N LEU A 37 4.53 9.31 11.50
CA LEU A 37 4.83 8.64 10.23
C LEU A 37 5.52 9.58 9.24
N THR A 38 5.60 10.88 9.56
CA THR A 38 6.20 11.88 8.68
C THR A 38 7.70 11.64 8.51
N GLY A 39 8.20 12.06 7.35
CA GLY A 39 9.60 11.97 7.00
C GLY A 39 9.85 11.34 5.66
N GLU A 40 11.11 11.04 5.45
CA GLU A 40 11.65 10.47 4.24
C GLU A 40 11.98 8.99 4.46
N TRP A 41 11.60 8.17 3.50
CA TRP A 41 11.56 6.72 3.63
C TRP A 41 12.17 6.08 2.37
N SER A 42 13.36 5.50 2.54
CA SER A 42 14.10 4.80 1.49
C SER A 42 13.62 3.36 1.37
N PRO A 43 13.38 2.84 0.16
CA PRO A 43 12.70 1.58 -0.03
C PRO A 43 13.53 0.38 0.42
N ARG A 44 12.86 -0.61 1.03
CA ARG A 44 13.40 -1.97 1.15
C ARG A 44 12.90 -2.76 -0.04
N VAL A 45 13.78 -2.97 -1.01
CA VAL A 45 13.48 -3.76 -2.20
C VAL A 45 13.54 -5.24 -1.85
N TYR A 46 12.46 -5.96 -2.11
CA TYR A 46 12.41 -7.42 -2.04
C TYR A 46 12.45 -8.02 -3.45
N ASN A 47 12.68 -9.33 -3.58
CA ASN A 47 12.52 -10.03 -4.86
C ASN A 47 11.04 -10.03 -5.24
N GLU A 48 10.68 -9.12 -6.14
CA GLU A 48 9.30 -8.83 -6.55
C GLU A 48 9.13 -8.92 -8.07
N ALA A 49 10.18 -9.41 -8.76
CA ALA A 49 10.07 -9.85 -10.13
C ALA A 49 8.99 -10.94 -10.17
N MET A 50 7.96 -10.66 -10.94
CA MET A 50 6.88 -11.59 -11.18
C MET A 50 6.86 -11.82 -12.67
N ASP A 51 6.86 -13.08 -13.04
CA ASP A 51 6.98 -13.47 -14.43
C ASP A 51 5.60 -13.51 -15.07
N ILE A 52 5.58 -13.55 -16.39
CA ILE A 52 4.32 -13.74 -17.11
C ILE A 52 3.84 -15.16 -16.81
N GLY A 53 2.58 -15.28 -16.38
CA GLY A 53 2.03 -16.55 -15.91
C GLY A 53 2.38 -16.90 -14.46
N ASP A 54 3.16 -16.09 -13.74
CA ASP A 54 3.29 -16.22 -12.28
C ASP A 54 2.16 -15.43 -11.59
N TYR A 55 1.02 -16.07 -11.39
CA TYR A 55 -0.07 -15.54 -10.58
C TYR A 55 -0.17 -16.27 -9.23
N THR A 56 0.95 -16.86 -8.78
CA THR A 56 0.99 -17.61 -7.52
C THR A 56 0.65 -16.70 -6.34
N GLY A 57 -0.17 -17.21 -5.42
CA GLY A 57 -0.62 -16.44 -4.26
C GLY A 57 -1.55 -15.27 -4.59
N ILE A 58 -2.12 -15.18 -5.80
CA ILE A 58 -3.15 -14.20 -6.15
C ILE A 58 -4.50 -14.92 -6.27
N PRO A 59 -5.55 -14.53 -5.51
CA PRO A 59 -6.83 -15.22 -5.49
C PRO A 59 -7.72 -14.87 -6.70
N LEU A 60 -7.22 -15.03 -7.92
CA LEU A 60 -7.94 -14.68 -9.15
C LEU A 60 -9.20 -15.54 -9.34
N ASN A 61 -10.32 -14.87 -9.62
CA ASN A 61 -11.49 -15.52 -10.18
C ASN A 61 -11.30 -15.75 -11.70
N GLU A 62 -12.29 -16.38 -12.36
CA GLU A 62 -12.22 -16.68 -13.80
C GLU A 62 -12.07 -15.41 -14.66
N ALA A 63 -12.82 -14.34 -14.38
CA ALA A 63 -12.75 -13.09 -15.13
C ALA A 63 -11.38 -12.41 -14.98
N GLY A 64 -10.82 -12.40 -13.77
CA GLY A 64 -9.49 -11.85 -13.50
C GLY A 64 -8.40 -12.63 -14.23
N ARG A 65 -8.52 -13.96 -14.25
CA ARG A 65 -7.61 -14.86 -14.95
C ARG A 65 -7.67 -14.67 -16.47
N LEU A 66 -8.86 -14.68 -17.08
CA LEU A 66 -9.04 -14.44 -18.52
C LEU A 66 -8.45 -13.08 -18.94
N ARG A 67 -8.59 -12.06 -18.11
CA ARG A 67 -8.01 -10.74 -18.38
C ARG A 67 -6.49 -10.74 -18.23
N ALA A 68 -5.94 -11.40 -17.22
CA ALA A 68 -4.50 -11.55 -17.07
C ALA A 68 -3.87 -12.33 -18.23
N GLU A 69 -4.52 -13.41 -18.69
CA GLU A 69 -4.08 -14.25 -19.80
C GLU A 69 -4.08 -13.52 -21.16
N SER A 70 -4.93 -12.51 -21.34
CA SER A 70 -4.98 -11.72 -22.59
C SER A 70 -3.96 -10.56 -22.64
N TRP A 71 -3.28 -10.27 -21.53
CA TRP A 71 -2.28 -9.21 -21.45
C TRP A 71 -1.01 -9.57 -22.24
N HIS A 72 -0.47 -8.59 -22.96
CA HIS A 72 0.78 -8.71 -23.72
C HIS A 72 1.81 -7.68 -23.23
N PRO A 73 3.12 -8.01 -23.13
CA PRO A 73 4.15 -7.10 -22.62
C PRO A 73 4.21 -5.74 -23.31
N GLU A 74 4.10 -5.76 -24.64
CA GLU A 74 4.07 -4.56 -25.49
C GLU A 74 2.92 -3.59 -25.17
N GLN A 75 1.94 -3.97 -24.34
CA GLN A 75 0.97 -3.01 -23.83
C GLN A 75 1.63 -1.91 -22.98
N LEU A 76 2.74 -2.19 -22.31
CA LEU A 76 3.49 -1.17 -21.56
C LEU A 76 4.17 -0.15 -22.50
N ASP A 77 4.44 -0.55 -23.74
CA ASP A 77 5.05 0.28 -24.78
C ASP A 77 4.02 1.05 -25.62
N LEU A 78 2.73 0.93 -25.29
CA LEU A 78 1.70 1.77 -25.88
C LEU A 78 1.87 3.22 -25.42
N PRO A 79 1.70 4.21 -26.30
CA PRO A 79 1.89 5.62 -25.94
C PRO A 79 0.94 6.06 -24.82
N GLU A 80 -0.25 5.49 -24.74
CA GLU A 80 -1.23 5.77 -23.68
C GLU A 80 -0.80 5.22 -22.31
N ASN A 81 0.12 4.25 -22.26
CA ASN A 81 0.58 3.58 -21.04
C ASN A 81 1.95 4.05 -20.55
N LEU A 82 2.82 4.58 -21.41
CA LEU A 82 4.18 5.01 -21.04
C LEU A 82 4.20 6.00 -19.87
N CYS A 83 3.34 7.02 -19.94
CA CYS A 83 3.21 8.06 -18.91
C CYS A 83 1.92 7.95 -18.09
N ARG A 84 1.29 6.78 -18.11
CA ARG A 84 0.13 6.53 -17.28
C ARG A 84 0.57 6.47 -15.81
N PRO A 85 0.02 7.31 -14.92
CA PRO A 85 0.36 7.26 -13.51
C PRO A 85 0.00 5.91 -12.88
N HIS A 86 0.86 5.41 -12.01
CA HIS A 86 0.53 4.27 -11.16
C HIS A 86 -0.58 4.64 -10.17
N PRO A 87 -1.63 3.81 -10.04
CA PRO A 87 -2.50 3.87 -8.88
C PRO A 87 -1.69 3.73 -7.59
N ILE A 88 -2.16 4.37 -6.51
CA ILE A 88 -1.35 4.46 -5.29
C ILE A 88 -1.00 3.10 -4.66
N ASP A 89 -1.90 2.12 -4.72
CA ASP A 89 -1.70 0.78 -4.15
C ASP A 89 -0.60 -0.01 -4.87
N ILE A 90 -0.52 0.09 -6.19
CA ILE A 90 0.58 -0.50 -6.97
C ILE A 90 1.84 0.38 -6.90
N GLY A 91 1.69 1.71 -6.85
CA GLY A 91 2.81 2.66 -6.74
C GLY A 91 3.58 2.50 -5.44
N LEU A 92 2.90 2.18 -4.33
CA LEU A 92 3.52 1.84 -3.06
C LEU A 92 4.06 0.39 -3.00
N ARG A 93 3.85 -0.43 -4.05
CA ARG A 93 4.20 -1.85 -4.09
C ARG A 93 5.26 -2.20 -5.13
N VAL A 94 5.02 -1.97 -6.41
CA VAL A 94 5.77 -2.63 -7.52
C VAL A 94 7.01 -1.88 -7.97
N SER A 95 7.13 -0.61 -7.60
CA SER A 95 8.45 -0.05 -7.35
C SER A 95 8.40 0.57 -6.00
N VAL A 96 8.76 -0.20 -4.97
CA VAL A 96 9.12 0.39 -3.69
C VAL A 96 10.26 1.37 -4.01
N SER A 97 9.90 2.63 -4.23
CA SER A 97 10.78 3.73 -4.48
C SER A 97 10.78 4.61 -3.23
N GLN A 98 11.58 5.66 -3.26
CA GLN A 98 11.61 6.67 -2.23
C GLN A 98 10.20 7.18 -1.97
N LEU A 99 9.82 7.19 -0.69
CA LEU A 99 8.53 7.66 -0.19
C LEU A 99 8.78 8.85 0.73
N ARG A 100 8.00 9.92 0.53
CA ARG A 100 7.92 11.06 1.42
C ARG A 100 6.53 11.09 2.04
N ILE A 101 6.47 11.24 3.37
CA ILE A 101 5.23 11.44 4.11
C ILE A 101 5.27 12.81 4.78
N THR A 102 4.31 13.68 4.48
CA THR A 102 4.17 15.00 5.10
C THR A 102 2.79 15.17 5.74
N THR A 103 2.66 16.12 6.66
CA THR A 103 1.36 16.53 7.18
C THR A 103 0.58 17.28 6.09
N GLU A 104 -0.63 16.84 5.81
CA GLU A 104 -1.56 17.59 4.97
C GLU A 104 -2.28 18.64 5.82
N LEU A 105 -2.26 19.89 5.35
CA LEU A 105 -2.92 21.02 6.01
C LEU A 105 -4.10 21.50 5.18
N ASP A 106 -5.17 21.88 5.87
CA ASP A 106 -6.26 22.64 5.25
C ASP A 106 -5.74 24.00 4.77
N ASN A 107 -6.10 24.39 3.55
CA ASN A 107 -5.54 25.58 2.92
C ASN A 107 -5.97 26.87 3.62
N GLU A 108 -7.20 26.93 4.14
CA GLU A 108 -7.76 28.13 4.77
C GLU A 108 -7.39 28.22 6.24
N THR A 109 -7.61 27.13 6.98
CA THR A 109 -7.46 27.11 8.44
C THR A 109 -6.07 26.71 8.91
N ARG A 110 -5.23 26.16 8.02
CA ARG A 110 -3.90 25.62 8.32
C ARG A 110 -3.89 24.51 9.37
N ARG A 111 -5.04 23.91 9.64
CA ARG A 111 -5.17 22.77 10.56
C ARG A 111 -4.73 21.48 9.87
N PRO A 112 -4.11 20.54 10.59
CA PRO A 112 -3.81 19.22 10.04
C PRO A 112 -5.11 18.49 9.71
N ILE A 113 -5.21 17.99 8.49
CA ILE A 113 -6.37 17.25 7.98
C ILE A 113 -6.02 15.82 7.57
N GLY A 114 -4.73 15.47 7.59
CA GLY A 114 -4.29 14.14 7.16
C GLY A 114 -2.79 14.04 6.94
N LEU A 115 -2.40 13.01 6.17
CA LEU A 115 -1.05 12.79 5.70
C LEU A 115 -1.03 12.79 4.17
N ARG A 116 0.02 13.34 3.58
CA ARG A 116 0.31 13.28 2.15
C ARG A 116 1.47 12.34 1.90
N LEU A 117 1.29 11.44 0.95
CA LEU A 117 2.29 10.49 0.47
C LEU A 117 2.71 10.94 -0.93
N HIS A 118 4.01 11.03 -1.15
CA HIS A 118 4.62 11.26 -2.45
C HIS A 118 5.64 10.15 -2.72
N VAL A 119 5.49 9.45 -3.84
CA VAL A 119 6.32 8.30 -4.22
C VAL A 119 7.14 8.67 -5.46
N ALA A 120 8.44 8.38 -5.48
CA ALA A 120 9.32 8.86 -6.55
C ALA A 120 9.00 8.30 -7.96
N TRP A 121 8.71 7.01 -8.10
CA TRP A 121 8.54 6.41 -9.43
C TRP A 121 7.15 6.65 -10.01
N GLN A 122 7.09 7.36 -11.15
CA GLN A 122 5.86 7.88 -11.77
C GLN A 122 5.02 8.84 -10.89
N GLU A 123 5.62 9.37 -9.82
CA GLU A 123 5.03 10.39 -8.95
C GLU A 123 3.59 10.13 -8.44
N PRO A 124 3.21 8.92 -7.98
CA PRO A 124 1.92 8.75 -7.34
C PRO A 124 1.84 9.58 -6.06
N GLU A 125 0.76 10.36 -5.98
CA GLU A 125 0.39 11.19 -4.84
C GLU A 125 -0.84 10.60 -4.16
N GLN A 126 -0.90 10.65 -2.83
CA GLN A 126 -2.10 10.31 -2.07
C GLN A 126 -2.24 11.19 -0.86
N VAL A 127 -3.47 11.59 -0.55
CA VAL A 127 -3.79 12.21 0.72
C VAL A 127 -4.69 11.27 1.51
N ILE A 128 -4.27 10.96 2.73
CA ILE A 128 -5.03 10.17 3.71
C ILE A 128 -5.72 11.16 4.64
N TYR A 129 -7.01 11.40 4.42
CA TYR A 129 -7.78 12.33 5.22
C TYR A 129 -8.17 11.73 6.57
N MET A 130 -8.06 12.51 7.63
CA MET A 130 -8.31 12.09 9.02
C MET A 130 -9.20 13.09 9.78
N ASP A 131 -9.74 14.09 9.09
CA ASP A 131 -10.57 15.17 9.62
C ASP A 131 -12.07 14.83 9.68
N GLY A 132 -12.45 13.60 9.34
CA GLY A 132 -13.84 13.15 9.35
C GLY A 132 -14.69 13.76 8.23
N ARG A 133 -14.07 14.26 7.15
CA ARG A 133 -14.79 14.81 6.00
C ARG A 133 -15.76 13.79 5.37
N PRO A 134 -16.83 14.27 4.69
CA PRO A 134 -17.75 13.40 3.98
C PRO A 134 -17.05 12.54 2.93
N HIS A 135 -17.48 11.29 2.84
CA HIS A 135 -17.06 10.40 1.77
C HIS A 135 -17.68 10.83 0.43
N PRO A 136 -16.92 10.79 -0.69
CA PRO A 136 -17.49 10.99 -2.03
C PRO A 136 -18.63 10.02 -2.31
N SER A 137 -19.58 10.45 -3.15
CA SER A 137 -20.63 9.57 -3.66
C SER A 137 -20.04 8.50 -4.56
N ALA A 138 -20.70 7.34 -4.67
CA ALA A 138 -20.22 6.22 -5.49
C ALA A 138 -19.95 6.55 -6.97
N ASN A 139 -20.56 7.62 -7.49
CA ASN A 139 -20.39 8.08 -8.87
C ASN A 139 -19.32 9.18 -9.02
N ALA A 140 -18.61 9.53 -7.95
CA ALA A 140 -17.57 10.54 -8.02
C ALA A 140 -16.45 10.12 -8.98
N PRO A 141 -15.79 11.07 -9.68
CA PRO A 141 -14.71 10.75 -10.60
C PRO A 141 -13.59 9.98 -9.92
N HIS A 142 -13.25 8.82 -10.50
CA HIS A 142 -12.17 7.98 -10.00
C HIS A 142 -10.80 8.55 -10.38
N LYS A 143 -9.83 8.45 -9.47
CA LYS A 143 -8.47 9.01 -9.60
C LYS A 143 -7.43 7.90 -9.47
N TRP A 144 -6.20 8.15 -9.94
CA TRP A 144 -5.07 7.25 -9.70
C TRP A 144 -4.75 7.16 -8.20
N SER A 145 -4.84 8.29 -7.50
CA SER A 145 -4.67 8.41 -6.06
C SER A 145 -5.82 7.84 -5.21
N GLY A 146 -6.98 7.60 -5.85
CA GLY A 146 -8.22 7.28 -5.16
C GLY A 146 -8.69 8.37 -4.19
N PHE A 147 -9.56 7.98 -3.26
CA PHE A 147 -9.95 8.77 -2.10
C PHE A 147 -9.68 7.96 -0.84
N SER A 148 -9.01 8.56 0.16
CA SER A 148 -8.56 7.81 1.34
C SER A 148 -9.01 8.47 2.64
N THR A 149 -9.56 7.67 3.54
CA THR A 149 -9.90 8.09 4.90
C THR A 149 -9.25 7.17 5.92
N GLY A 150 -8.60 7.78 6.91
CA GLY A 150 -7.76 7.10 7.89
C GLY A 150 -8.18 7.34 9.32
N ARG A 151 -7.86 6.38 10.17
CA ARG A 151 -8.02 6.44 11.63
C ARG A 151 -6.90 5.68 12.33
N TRP A 152 -6.60 6.07 13.55
CA TRP A 152 -5.64 5.35 14.39
C TRP A 152 -6.30 4.17 15.10
N GLU A 153 -5.68 3.01 14.99
CA GLU A 153 -5.90 1.85 15.84
C GLU A 153 -4.67 1.66 16.74
N ARG A 154 -4.72 2.24 17.96
CA ARG A 154 -3.54 2.32 18.83
C ARG A 154 -2.39 3.01 18.09
N ASN A 155 -1.30 2.30 17.81
CA ASN A 155 -0.11 2.81 17.11
C ASN A 155 -0.07 2.44 15.61
N THR A 156 -1.18 1.96 15.05
CA THR A 156 -1.31 1.62 13.62
C THR A 156 -2.24 2.63 12.96
N LEU A 157 -1.78 3.28 11.90
CA LEU A 157 -2.68 4.04 11.03
C LEU A 157 -3.38 3.04 10.11
N VAL A 158 -4.71 3.04 10.12
CA VAL A 158 -5.51 2.22 9.22
C VAL A 158 -6.33 3.14 8.36
N TYR A 159 -6.21 2.98 7.05
CA TYR A 159 -6.98 3.76 6.09
C TYR A 159 -7.58 2.90 5.00
N THR A 160 -8.72 3.34 4.48
CA THR A 160 -9.37 2.72 3.33
C THR A 160 -9.27 3.65 2.14
N THR A 161 -8.91 3.09 0.99
CA THR A 161 -8.86 3.78 -0.30
C THR A 161 -9.81 3.13 -1.28
N ASP A 162 -10.65 3.94 -1.92
CA ASP A 162 -11.53 3.54 -3.03
C ASP A 162 -11.55 4.64 -4.11
N HIS A 163 -12.54 4.65 -5.00
CA HIS A 163 -12.60 5.56 -6.16
C HIS A 163 -11.31 5.53 -7.00
N LEU A 164 -10.68 4.36 -7.07
CA LEU A 164 -9.44 4.12 -7.78
C LEU A 164 -9.73 3.87 -9.27
N LYS A 165 -8.98 4.51 -10.16
CA LYS A 165 -9.03 4.14 -11.58
C LYS A 165 -8.66 2.66 -11.77
N GLU A 166 -9.28 2.05 -12.78
CA GLU A 166 -8.92 0.72 -13.23
C GLU A 166 -7.43 0.64 -13.55
N ALA A 167 -6.79 -0.47 -13.15
CA ALA A 167 -5.38 -0.70 -13.35
C ALA A 167 -5.02 -2.19 -13.23
N TYR A 168 -3.90 -2.46 -12.59
CA TYR A 168 -3.31 -3.78 -12.45
C TYR A 168 -2.79 -3.96 -11.04
N LEU A 169 -2.79 -5.20 -10.56
CA LEU A 169 -2.19 -5.64 -9.30
C LEU A 169 -0.72 -6.02 -9.49
N THR A 170 -0.32 -6.30 -10.73
CA THR A 170 1.04 -6.69 -11.12
C THR A 170 1.38 -6.11 -12.48
N ARG A 171 2.66 -5.89 -12.76
CA ARG A 171 3.10 -5.37 -14.07
C ARG A 171 3.08 -6.41 -15.19
N THR A 172 2.73 -7.65 -14.87
CA THR A 172 2.60 -8.79 -15.80
C THR A 172 1.15 -9.17 -16.07
N GLY A 173 0.24 -8.20 -16.00
CA GLY A 173 -1.10 -8.31 -16.57
C GLY A 173 -2.24 -8.58 -15.60
N VAL A 174 -1.97 -8.93 -14.34
CA VAL A 174 -3.05 -9.17 -13.36
C VAL A 174 -3.84 -7.88 -13.14
N PRO A 175 -5.14 -7.85 -13.45
CA PRO A 175 -5.92 -6.61 -13.45
C PRO A 175 -6.41 -6.21 -12.06
N LYS A 176 -6.76 -4.93 -11.92
CA LYS A 176 -7.50 -4.36 -10.80
C LYS A 176 -8.64 -3.49 -11.34
N SER A 177 -9.87 -3.73 -10.90
CA SER A 177 -11.05 -3.01 -11.35
C SER A 177 -11.27 -1.69 -10.59
N VAL A 178 -12.20 -0.87 -11.10
CA VAL A 178 -12.70 0.32 -10.40
C VAL A 178 -13.47 0.00 -9.12
N ARG A 179 -13.92 -1.24 -8.95
CA ARG A 179 -14.65 -1.70 -7.74
C ARG A 179 -13.70 -2.14 -6.63
N ALA A 180 -12.39 -1.98 -6.82
CA ALA A 180 -11.41 -2.33 -5.82
C ALA A 180 -11.49 -1.38 -4.61
N THR A 181 -11.41 -1.96 -3.41
CA THR A 181 -11.24 -1.23 -2.16
C THR A 181 -10.00 -1.76 -1.46
N VAL A 182 -9.12 -0.85 -1.05
CA VAL A 182 -7.84 -1.19 -0.42
C VAL A 182 -7.88 -0.72 1.03
N THR A 183 -7.80 -1.65 1.98
CA THR A 183 -7.55 -1.31 3.38
C THR A 183 -6.05 -1.43 3.63
N THR A 184 -5.41 -0.33 4.00
CA THR A 184 -3.98 -0.28 4.29
C THR A 184 -3.76 -0.11 5.79
N ARG A 185 -2.87 -0.91 6.34
CA ARG A 185 -2.38 -0.80 7.72
C ARG A 185 -0.93 -0.36 7.70
N VAL A 186 -0.64 0.76 8.36
CA VAL A 186 0.70 1.34 8.42
C VAL A 186 1.25 1.19 9.83
N HIS A 187 2.38 0.51 9.91
CA HIS A 187 3.12 0.25 11.13
C HIS A 187 4.49 0.92 11.06
N ARG A 188 4.89 1.62 12.12
CA ARG A 188 6.28 2.10 12.27
C ARG A 188 6.90 1.52 13.53
N PHE A 189 8.04 0.87 13.35
CA PHE A 189 8.88 0.34 14.44
C PHE A 189 10.28 0.92 14.31
N GLY A 190 10.58 1.95 15.12
CA GLY A 190 11.83 2.70 15.03
C GLY A 190 12.01 3.32 13.64
N ASN A 191 13.02 2.84 12.92
CA ASN A 191 13.39 3.30 11.58
C ASN A 191 12.77 2.45 10.47
N ILE A 192 11.87 1.50 10.77
CA ILE A 192 11.20 0.68 9.76
C ILE A 192 9.75 1.10 9.67
N LEU A 193 9.30 1.41 8.45
CA LEU A 193 7.91 1.69 8.09
C LEU A 193 7.40 0.54 7.23
N THR A 194 6.27 -0.05 7.60
CA THR A 194 5.66 -1.17 6.88
C THR A 194 4.22 -0.84 6.54
N PHE A 195 3.88 -1.01 5.27
CA PHE A 195 2.51 -0.91 4.76
C PHE A 195 2.03 -2.32 4.44
N ILE A 196 0.87 -2.68 4.96
CA ILE A 196 0.16 -3.92 4.63
C ILE A 196 -1.10 -3.52 3.88
N PHE A 197 -1.22 -3.96 2.63
CA PHE A 197 -2.36 -3.72 1.76
C PHE A 197 -3.27 -4.94 1.79
N ILE A 198 -4.55 -4.73 2.04
CA ILE A 198 -5.60 -5.74 1.95
C ILE A 198 -6.54 -5.29 0.83
N ILE A 199 -6.40 -5.91 -0.34
CA ILE A 199 -7.07 -5.50 -1.57
C ILE A 199 -8.28 -6.40 -1.79
N ASN A 200 -9.47 -5.80 -1.80
CA ASN A 200 -10.72 -6.46 -2.15
C ASN A 200 -11.14 -5.98 -3.53
N ASP A 201 -11.27 -6.89 -4.49
CA ASP A 201 -11.78 -6.57 -5.82
C ASP A 201 -12.72 -7.68 -6.30
N PRO A 202 -14.03 -7.56 -6.06
CA PRO A 202 -14.98 -8.61 -6.41
C PRO A 202 -15.13 -8.80 -7.93
N ALA A 203 -14.54 -7.95 -8.78
CA ALA A 203 -14.55 -8.16 -10.23
C ALA A 203 -13.56 -9.23 -10.66
N TYR A 204 -12.39 -9.28 -10.03
CA TYR A 204 -11.28 -10.10 -10.47
C TYR A 204 -10.74 -11.06 -9.40
N LEU A 205 -11.09 -10.86 -8.14
CA LEU A 205 -10.62 -11.66 -7.01
C LEU A 205 -11.78 -12.42 -6.36
N THR A 206 -11.45 -13.59 -5.81
CA THR A 206 -12.35 -14.44 -5.02
C THR A 206 -12.27 -14.15 -3.52
N GLU A 207 -11.10 -13.68 -3.06
CA GLU A 207 -10.79 -13.40 -1.66
C GLU A 207 -9.85 -12.18 -1.59
N PRO A 208 -9.65 -11.56 -0.40
CA PRO A 208 -8.73 -10.43 -0.27
C PRO A 208 -7.30 -10.80 -0.67
N TYR A 209 -6.67 -10.00 -1.53
CA TYR A 209 -5.26 -10.13 -1.85
C TYR A 209 -4.42 -9.28 -0.90
N ILE A 210 -3.51 -9.92 -0.15
CA ILE A 210 -2.70 -9.27 0.87
C ILE A 210 -1.26 -9.14 0.40
N ARG A 211 -0.69 -7.93 0.51
CA ARG A 211 0.72 -7.67 0.22
C ARG A 211 1.32 -6.72 1.24
N GLU A 212 2.64 -6.71 1.32
CA GLU A 212 3.39 -5.77 2.14
C GLU A 212 4.48 -5.06 1.34
N SER A 213 4.80 -3.84 1.77
CA SER A 213 5.98 -3.08 1.38
C SER A 213 6.60 -2.49 2.63
N SER A 214 7.92 -2.30 2.64
CA SER A 214 8.56 -1.59 3.75
C SER A 214 9.67 -0.64 3.31
N TRP A 215 9.96 0.31 4.18
CA TRP A 215 10.97 1.35 3.99
C TRP A 215 11.81 1.50 5.26
N VAL A 216 13.02 2.03 5.08
CA VAL A 216 13.90 2.48 6.16
C VAL A 216 13.89 4.00 6.20
N TYR A 217 13.82 4.58 7.39
CA TYR A 217 13.91 6.02 7.60
C TYR A 217 15.25 6.55 7.07
N ASP A 218 15.20 7.52 6.16
CA ASP A 218 16.37 8.14 5.55
C ASP A 218 16.18 9.67 5.49
N PRO A 219 16.60 10.40 6.54
CA PRO A 219 16.37 11.86 6.61
C PRO A 219 17.18 12.65 5.56
N ASN A 220 18.11 12.03 4.86
CA ASN A 220 18.93 12.67 3.82
C ASN A 220 18.42 12.38 2.41
N GLN A 221 17.36 11.59 2.27
CA GLN A 221 16.76 11.26 0.99
C GLN A 221 16.27 12.53 0.28
N VAL A 222 16.57 12.59 -1.02
CA VAL A 222 16.02 13.59 -1.94
C VAL A 222 15.30 12.84 -3.05
N ILE A 223 14.04 13.16 -3.26
CA ILE A 223 13.26 12.65 -4.39
C ILE A 223 13.42 13.64 -5.56
N PRO A 224 14.13 13.26 -6.64
CA PRO A 224 14.20 14.08 -7.84
C PRO A 224 12.85 14.06 -8.59
N PRO A 225 12.57 15.06 -9.43
CA PRO A 225 11.40 15.01 -10.30
C PRO A 225 11.47 13.83 -11.25
N PHE A 226 10.31 13.27 -11.61
CA PHE A 226 10.17 12.21 -12.61
C PHE A 226 9.52 12.76 -13.90
N PRO A 227 10.26 13.46 -14.78
CA PRO A 227 9.69 13.92 -16.04
C PRO A 227 9.37 12.70 -16.92
N CYS A 228 8.08 12.43 -17.10
CA CYS A 228 7.65 11.44 -18.09
C CYS A 228 7.41 12.11 -19.43
N GLU A 229 8.22 11.75 -20.41
CA GLU A 229 8.07 12.20 -21.79
C GLU A 229 7.80 11.00 -22.68
N ILE A 230 6.75 11.09 -23.50
CA ILE A 230 6.53 10.16 -24.61
C ILE A 230 7.54 10.57 -25.69
N THR A 231 8.58 9.77 -25.90
CA THR A 231 9.59 10.10 -26.90
C THR A 231 8.99 10.10 -28.31
N PRO A 232 9.44 10.97 -29.24
CA PRO A 232 8.94 11.00 -30.62
C PRO A 232 9.15 9.67 -31.38
N ASP A 233 10.21 8.95 -31.01
CA ASP A 233 10.54 7.59 -31.50
C ASP A 233 9.76 6.50 -30.72
N GLY A 234 8.94 6.91 -29.76
CA GLY A 234 8.69 6.23 -28.49
C GLY A 234 7.66 5.14 -28.47
N THR A 235 7.27 4.60 -29.62
CA THR A 235 6.43 3.42 -29.64
C THR A 235 6.88 2.52 -30.78
N ILE A 236 7.46 1.37 -30.45
CA ILE A 236 7.69 0.29 -31.44
C ILE A 236 6.36 -0.29 -31.96
N ILE A 237 5.24 0.05 -31.31
CA ILE A 237 3.91 -0.42 -31.63
C ILE A 237 3.26 0.48 -32.70
N PRO A 238 2.91 -0.07 -33.88
CA PRO A 238 2.26 0.71 -34.93
C PRO A 238 0.90 1.25 -34.47
N ALA A 239 0.57 2.48 -34.90
CA ALA A 239 -0.73 3.09 -34.61
C ALA A 239 -1.90 2.18 -35.01
N GLY A 240 -2.94 2.13 -34.17
CA GLY A 240 -4.12 1.28 -34.37
C GLY A 240 -3.95 -0.18 -33.94
N LYS A 241 -2.80 -0.56 -33.38
CA LYS A 241 -2.57 -1.87 -32.77
C LYS A 241 -2.67 -1.79 -31.25
N VAL A 242 -3.40 -2.72 -30.66
CA VAL A 242 -3.40 -2.97 -29.21
C VAL A 242 -2.97 -4.42 -29.01
N PRO A 243 -1.68 -4.68 -28.71
CA PRO A 243 -1.16 -6.03 -28.50
C PRO A 243 -1.97 -6.76 -27.42
N SER A 244 -2.40 -7.97 -27.72
CA SER A 244 -3.12 -8.84 -26.78
C SER A 244 -3.06 -10.28 -27.27
N PHE A 245 -3.16 -11.23 -26.35
CA PHE A 245 -3.38 -12.62 -26.69
C PHE A 245 -4.88 -12.90 -26.77
N LEU A 246 -5.29 -13.67 -27.79
CA LEU A 246 -6.64 -14.23 -27.84
C LEU A 246 -6.81 -15.31 -26.75
N PRO A 247 -8.05 -15.59 -26.29
CA PRO A 247 -8.28 -16.64 -25.31
C PRO A 247 -7.64 -17.98 -25.71
N GLY A 248 -6.82 -18.54 -24.80
CA GLY A 248 -6.09 -19.80 -25.03
C GLY A 248 -4.96 -19.72 -26.06
N LYS A 249 -4.53 -18.52 -26.47
CA LYS A 249 -3.44 -18.29 -27.44
C LYS A 249 -2.20 -17.62 -26.84
N ASN A 250 -2.16 -17.43 -25.53
CA ASN A 250 -0.97 -16.94 -24.85
C ASN A 250 0.03 -18.08 -24.70
N ASP A 251 1.09 -18.03 -25.50
CA ASP A 251 2.12 -19.06 -25.63
C ASP A 251 3.21 -18.98 -24.55
N ILE A 252 3.25 -17.91 -23.76
CA ILE A 252 4.27 -17.67 -22.72
C ILE A 252 3.75 -17.86 -21.28
N LEU A 253 2.46 -18.15 -21.07
CA LEU A 253 1.88 -18.35 -19.72
C LEU A 253 2.52 -19.50 -18.93
N HIS A 254 3.10 -20.47 -19.62
CA HIS A 254 3.64 -21.67 -19.00
C HIS A 254 5.15 -21.60 -18.78
N ASP A 255 5.80 -20.50 -19.18
CA ASP A 255 7.25 -20.37 -19.10
C ASP A 255 7.72 -20.38 -17.65
N PHE A 256 7.07 -19.60 -16.79
CA PHE A 256 7.30 -19.61 -15.35
C PHE A 256 7.14 -21.02 -14.77
N ALA A 257 6.00 -21.67 -15.01
CA ALA A 257 5.75 -23.00 -14.44
C ALA A 257 6.80 -24.04 -14.90
N THR A 258 7.21 -23.96 -16.17
CA THR A 258 8.24 -24.82 -16.76
C THR A 258 9.61 -24.57 -16.15
N GLU A 259 10.00 -23.31 -15.98
CA GLU A 259 11.31 -22.93 -15.43
C GLU A 259 11.47 -23.35 -13.97
N TYR A 260 10.41 -23.19 -13.18
CA TYR A 260 10.41 -23.53 -11.76
C TYR A 260 10.01 -25.00 -11.51
N GLY A 261 9.62 -25.75 -12.53
CA GLY A 261 9.25 -27.16 -12.42
C GLY A 261 8.01 -27.38 -11.56
N ILE A 262 7.00 -26.53 -11.71
CA ILE A 262 5.71 -26.64 -11.02
C ILE A 262 4.58 -26.96 -12.02
N PRO A 263 3.44 -27.50 -11.57
CA PRO A 263 2.28 -27.71 -12.45
C PRO A 263 1.80 -26.39 -13.09
N PRO A 264 1.58 -26.30 -14.40
CA PRO A 264 1.15 -25.06 -15.05
C PRO A 264 -0.11 -24.43 -14.45
N GLU A 265 -1.10 -25.24 -14.07
CA GLU A 265 -2.34 -24.74 -13.49
C GLU A 265 -2.14 -24.16 -12.08
N SER A 266 -1.08 -24.56 -11.38
CA SER A 266 -0.74 -24.02 -10.05
C SER A 266 -0.18 -22.60 -10.11
N ALA A 267 0.39 -22.21 -11.26
CA ALA A 267 0.96 -20.89 -11.47
C ALA A 267 -0.11 -19.82 -11.74
N LEU A 268 -1.27 -20.20 -12.27
CA LEU A 268 -2.28 -19.25 -12.76
C LEU A 268 -3.19 -18.66 -11.67
N GLY A 269 -2.84 -18.84 -10.39
CA GLY A 269 -3.55 -18.25 -9.25
C GLY A 269 -4.88 -18.92 -8.91
N GLY A 270 -5.66 -18.29 -8.03
CA GLY A 270 -6.93 -18.78 -7.49
C GLY A 270 -6.89 -18.90 -5.97
N ALA A 271 -8.05 -18.84 -5.31
CA ALA A 271 -8.13 -18.87 -3.84
C ALA A 271 -7.38 -20.05 -3.22
N GLU A 272 -7.52 -21.25 -3.80
CA GLU A 272 -6.86 -22.44 -3.27
C GLU A 272 -5.33 -22.32 -3.24
N THR A 273 -4.71 -21.54 -4.15
CA THR A 273 -3.26 -21.39 -4.22
C THR A 273 -2.69 -20.49 -3.13
N LEU A 274 -3.54 -19.78 -2.36
CA LEU A 274 -3.14 -19.00 -1.19
C LEU A 274 -2.74 -19.88 0.00
N TYR A 275 -3.26 -21.10 0.08
CA TYR A 275 -3.25 -21.89 1.29
C TYR A 275 -2.18 -23.00 1.22
N PRO A 276 -1.40 -23.24 2.29
CA PRO A 276 -0.33 -24.25 2.30
C PRO A 276 -0.79 -25.67 1.92
N GLU A 277 -2.06 -25.99 2.14
CA GLU A 277 -2.70 -27.26 1.82
C GLU A 277 -2.63 -27.56 0.32
N TYR A 278 -2.58 -26.53 -0.53
CA TYR A 278 -2.50 -26.67 -1.99
C TYR A 278 -1.25 -27.42 -2.45
N ILE A 279 -0.16 -27.36 -1.67
CA ILE A 279 1.06 -28.14 -1.93
C ILE A 279 0.75 -29.64 -2.04
N LYS A 280 -0.23 -30.15 -1.28
CA LYS A 280 -0.66 -31.57 -1.38
C LYS A 280 -1.33 -31.86 -2.71
N LYS A 281 -2.16 -30.95 -3.21
CA LYS A 281 -2.81 -31.06 -4.53
C LYS A 281 -1.77 -30.98 -5.64
N MET A 282 -0.84 -30.02 -5.58
CA MET A 282 0.25 -29.86 -6.55
C MET A 282 1.07 -31.14 -6.76
N LYS A 283 1.34 -31.91 -5.69
CA LYS A 283 2.08 -33.18 -5.77
C LYS A 283 1.38 -34.27 -6.61
N THR A 284 0.08 -34.14 -6.85
CA THR A 284 -0.71 -35.06 -7.68
C THR A 284 -0.84 -34.62 -9.13
N MET A 285 -0.41 -33.40 -9.45
CA MET A 285 -0.55 -32.80 -10.77
C MET A 285 0.63 -33.14 -11.67
N LYS A 286 0.42 -33.01 -12.98
CA LYS A 286 1.49 -33.19 -13.96
C LYS A 286 2.41 -31.98 -13.94
N VAL A 287 3.71 -32.23 -13.95
CA VAL A 287 4.75 -31.20 -14.01
C VAL A 287 5.41 -31.28 -15.37
N ALA A 288 5.55 -30.14 -16.05
CA ALA A 288 6.31 -30.06 -17.29
C ALA A 288 7.80 -30.30 -16.99
N PRO A 289 8.57 -30.95 -17.89
CA PRO A 289 10.01 -31.09 -17.71
C PRO A 289 10.66 -29.73 -17.50
N ARG A 290 11.41 -29.60 -16.40
CA ARG A 290 12.08 -28.34 -16.07
C ARG A 290 13.08 -27.99 -17.16
N ALA A 291 12.96 -26.80 -17.72
CA ALA A 291 13.87 -26.27 -18.73
C ALA A 291 14.10 -24.79 -18.47
N THR A 292 15.32 -24.29 -18.75
CA THR A 292 15.53 -22.85 -18.86
C THR A 292 14.74 -22.37 -20.06
N THR A 293 13.66 -21.66 -19.80
CA THR A 293 12.90 -20.97 -20.84
C THR A 293 13.71 -19.75 -21.25
N GLU A 294 13.49 -19.26 -22.48
CA GLU A 294 14.02 -17.94 -22.82
C GLU A 294 13.21 -16.92 -22.04
N HIS A 295 13.57 -16.73 -20.77
CA HIS A 295 13.04 -15.72 -19.89
C HIS A 295 13.40 -14.36 -20.50
N TYR A 296 12.57 -13.94 -21.46
CA TYR A 296 12.70 -12.79 -22.34
C TYR A 296 14.11 -12.19 -22.31
N LYS A 297 15.04 -12.66 -23.17
CA LYS A 297 16.36 -12.04 -23.43
C LYS A 297 16.27 -10.57 -23.89
N ARG A 298 15.11 -9.93 -23.81
CA ARG A 298 14.82 -8.56 -24.21
C ARG A 298 14.60 -7.67 -22.97
N ILE A 299 15.51 -7.73 -21.99
CA ILE A 299 15.83 -6.57 -21.14
C ILE A 299 17.35 -6.59 -20.92
N GLN A 300 18.10 -6.17 -21.94
CA GLN A 300 19.35 -5.45 -21.78
C GLN A 300 19.12 -4.02 -22.22
#